data_AF-A0A258JMY5-F1
#
_entry.id   AF-A0A258JMY5-F1
#
_cell.length_a   1.000
_cell.length_b   1.000
_cell.length_c   1.000
_cell.angle_alpha   90.00
_cell.angle_beta   90.00
_cell.angle_gamma   90.00
#
_symmetry.space_group_name_H-M   'P 1'
#
loop_
_entity.id
_entity.type
_entity.pdbx_description
1 polymer ?
#
loop_
_entity_poly.entity_id
_entity_poly.type
_entity_poly.pdbx_seq_one_letter_code
_entity_poly.pdbx_strand_id
1 'polypeptide(L)'
;MILDSNKIAAHNDGLFTAHKNKLVFSASEIAETENIIQKLIDFQIAIPSWALGTGGTRFGRFPGGGEPRSIEEKIEDVGLLHAL
;
A
#
# COMPACT_ATOMS: atom_id res chain seq x y z
N MET A 1 5.33 -12.51 -4.41
CA MET A 1 4.20 -13.14 -3.68
C MET A 1 2.91 -12.54 -4.21
N ILE A 2 1.91 -13.32 -4.59
CA ILE A 2 0.64 -12.77 -5.12
C ILE A 2 -0.43 -12.88 -4.04
N LEU A 3 -1.00 -11.75 -3.61
CA LEU A 3 -2.13 -11.74 -2.69
C LEU A 3 -3.43 -12.00 -3.45
N ASP A 4 -4.26 -12.88 -2.91
CA ASP A 4 -5.58 -13.21 -3.45
C ASP A 4 -6.57 -12.11 -3.08
N SER A 5 -7.29 -11.57 -4.09
CA SER A 5 -8.33 -10.57 -3.90
C SER A 5 -9.40 -11.00 -2.89
N ASN A 6 -9.71 -12.29 -2.79
CA ASN A 6 -10.66 -12.80 -1.80
C ASN A 6 -10.15 -12.63 -0.36
N LYS A 7 -8.83 -12.76 -0.15
CA LYS A 7 -8.23 -12.54 1.18
C LYS A 7 -8.27 -11.07 1.56
N ILE A 8 -8.05 -10.17 0.59
CA ILE A 8 -8.16 -8.73 0.80
C ILE A 8 -9.61 -8.35 1.14
N ALA A 9 -10.58 -8.84 0.37
CA ALA A 9 -12.00 -8.60 0.62
C ALA A 9 -12.40 -9.08 2.02
N ALA A 10 -12.05 -10.32 2.38
CA ALA A 10 -12.36 -10.87 3.71
C ALA A 10 -11.70 -10.07 4.85
N HIS A 11 -10.48 -9.55 4.66
CA HIS A 11 -9.84 -8.67 5.63
C HIS A 11 -10.59 -7.34 5.78
N ASN A 12 -10.98 -6.74 4.66
CA ASN A 12 -11.70 -5.47 4.61
C ASN A 12 -13.10 -5.57 5.22
N ASP A 13 -13.82 -6.68 5.00
CA ASP A 13 -15.15 -6.91 5.56
C ASP A 13 -15.17 -6.80 7.09
N GLY A 14 -14.13 -7.35 7.75
CA GLY A 14 -13.98 -7.25 9.21
C GLY A 14 -13.78 -5.82 9.72
N LEU A 15 -13.26 -4.92 8.89
CA LEU A 15 -12.98 -3.53 9.22
C LEU A 15 -14.06 -2.56 8.71
N PHE A 16 -14.92 -3.02 7.80
CA PHE A 16 -15.81 -2.18 7.01
C PHE A 16 -16.75 -1.32 7.85
N THR A 17 -17.45 -1.92 8.82
CA THR A 17 -18.40 -1.21 9.68
C THR A 17 -17.73 -0.09 10.48
N ALA A 18 -16.57 -0.38 11.07
CA ALA A 18 -15.84 0.61 11.86
C ALA A 18 -15.29 1.75 10.97
N HIS A 19 -14.78 1.42 9.78
CA HIS A 19 -14.33 2.42 8.81
C HIS A 19 -15.48 3.31 8.33
N LYS A 20 -16.62 2.71 7.95
CA LYS A 20 -17.81 3.44 7.50
C LYS A 20 -18.29 4.45 8.54
N ASN A 21 -18.37 4.07 9.81
CA ASN A 21 -18.82 4.96 10.88
C ASN A 21 -17.86 6.14 11.08
N LYS A 22 -16.55 5.91 11.01
CA LYS A 22 -15.54 6.98 11.09
C LYS A 22 -15.65 7.93 9.91
N LEU A 23 -15.80 7.39 8.69
CA LEU A 23 -15.92 8.19 7.49
C LEU A 23 -17.17 9.07 7.51
N VAL A 24 -18.32 8.53 7.94
CA VAL A 24 -19.57 9.30 8.09
C VAL A 24 -19.39 10.48 9.04
N PHE A 25 -18.72 10.27 10.16
CA PHE A 25 -18.42 11.35 11.10
C PHE A 25 -17.45 12.38 10.51
N SER A 26 -16.37 11.95 9.87
CA SER A 26 -15.43 12.89 9.23
C SER A 26 -16.08 13.69 8.11
N ALA A 27 -16.96 13.07 7.32
CA ALA A 27 -17.69 13.73 6.24
C ALA A 27 -18.71 14.76 6.73
N SER A 28 -19.21 14.66 7.99
CA SER A 28 -20.07 15.70 8.57
C SER A 28 -19.30 16.94 9.00
N GLU A 29 -18.01 16.80 9.33
CA GLU A 29 -17.16 17.90 9.83
C GLU A 29 -16.32 18.56 8.73
N ILE A 30 -16.02 17.84 7.65
CA ILE A 30 -15.11 18.29 6.59
C ILE A 30 -15.90 18.58 5.32
N ALA A 31 -15.90 19.84 4.89
CA ALA A 31 -16.48 20.23 3.61
C ALA A 31 -15.71 19.63 2.42
N GLU A 32 -16.43 19.33 1.33
CA GLU A 32 -15.84 18.78 0.09
C GLU A 32 -15.08 17.45 0.30
N THR A 33 -15.51 16.64 1.28
CA THR A 33 -14.84 15.38 1.64
C THR A 33 -14.65 14.45 0.44
N GLU A 34 -15.67 14.28 -0.40
CA GLU A 34 -15.64 13.44 -1.58
C GLU A 34 -14.60 13.93 -2.61
N ASN A 35 -14.46 15.25 -2.78
CA ASN A 35 -13.44 15.84 -3.66
C ASN A 35 -12.03 15.59 -3.13
N ILE A 36 -11.85 15.72 -1.82
CA ILE A 36 -10.58 15.42 -1.15
C ILE A 36 -10.22 13.94 -1.32
N ILE A 37 -11.17 13.04 -1.10
CA ILE A 37 -10.97 11.60 -1.31
C ILE A 37 -10.55 11.32 -2.75
N GLN A 38 -11.21 11.93 -3.74
CA GLN A 38 -10.84 11.75 -5.14
C GLN A 38 -9.41 12.23 -5.42
N LYS A 39 -9.01 13.39 -4.90
CA LYS A 39 -7.63 13.89 -5.03
C LYS A 39 -6.61 12.94 -4.41
N LEU A 40 -6.95 12.31 -3.28
CA LEU A 40 -6.09 11.33 -2.63
C LEU A 40 -5.96 10.04 -3.45
N ILE A 41 -7.05 9.58 -4.09
CA ILE A 41 -7.03 8.43 -5.02
C ILE A 41 -6.15 8.73 -6.24
N ASP A 42 -6.30 9.93 -6.82
CA ASP A 42 -5.58 10.34 -8.03
C ASP A 42 -4.10 10.65 -7.76
N PHE A 43 -3.72 10.86 -6.51
CA PHE A 43 -2.36 11.21 -6.13
C PHE A 43 -1.45 9.97 -6.17
N GLN A 44 -0.56 9.95 -7.16
CA GLN A 44 0.39 8.85 -7.37
C GLN A 44 1.83 9.31 -7.10
N ILE A 45 2.60 8.47 -6.38
CA ILE A 45 4.02 8.67 -6.12
C ILE A 45 4.82 7.53 -6.74
N ALA A 46 5.89 7.86 -7.46
CA ALA A 46 6.79 6.85 -8.01
C ALA A 46 7.54 6.10 -6.88
N ILE A 47 7.51 4.77 -6.94
CA ILE A 47 8.22 3.91 -5.98
C ILE A 47 9.65 3.64 -6.49
N PRO A 48 10.69 3.95 -5.70
CA PRO A 48 12.06 3.69 -6.09
C PRO A 48 12.39 2.19 -6.03
N SER A 49 12.82 1.60 -7.14
CA SER A 49 13.11 0.15 -7.21
C SER A 49 14.26 -0.33 -6.31
N TRP A 50 15.13 0.58 -5.85
CA TRP A 50 16.21 0.25 -4.91
C TRP A 50 15.73 0.12 -3.46
N ALA A 51 14.52 0.59 -3.14
CA ALA A 51 13.95 0.51 -1.79
C ALA A 51 13.23 -0.82 -1.50
N LEU A 52 13.10 -1.70 -2.51
CA LEU A 52 12.41 -2.99 -2.39
C LEU A 52 13.28 -4.10 -1.82
N GLY A 53 14.60 -3.86 -1.77
CA GLY A 53 15.54 -4.71 -1.04
C GLY A 53 16.05 -3.99 0.19
N THR A 54 16.53 -4.74 1.16
CA THR A 54 17.19 -4.23 2.36
C THR A 54 18.39 -3.38 1.95
N GLY A 55 18.33 -2.11 2.31
CA GLY A 55 19.43 -1.16 2.15
C GLY A 55 20.65 -1.54 3.00
N GLY A 56 21.74 -0.80 2.85
CA GLY A 56 22.97 -1.04 3.60
C GLY A 56 23.66 0.27 3.93
N THR A 57 24.57 0.20 4.89
CA THR A 57 25.50 1.30 5.18
C THR A 57 26.92 0.87 4.84
N ARG A 58 27.88 1.79 4.94
CA ARG A 58 29.31 1.45 4.82
C ARG A 58 29.80 0.43 5.85
N PHE A 59 29.04 0.16 6.90
CA PHE A 59 29.41 -0.76 7.97
C PHE A 59 28.83 -2.16 7.79
N GLY A 60 27.79 -2.31 6.97
CA GLY A 60 27.17 -3.61 6.76
C GLY A 60 25.81 -3.53 6.07
N ARG A 61 25.40 -4.68 5.53
CA ARG A 61 24.08 -4.96 4.98
C ARG A 61 23.64 -6.33 5.49
N PHE A 62 22.43 -6.41 6.03
CA PHE A 62 21.88 -7.61 6.65
C PHE A 62 20.56 -7.98 5.96
N PRO A 63 20.62 -8.68 4.81
CA PRO A 63 19.42 -9.00 4.05
C PRO A 63 18.51 -9.99 4.80
N GLY A 64 17.20 -9.77 4.72
CA GLY A 64 16.19 -10.73 5.16
C GLY A 64 15.94 -11.85 4.13
N GLY A 65 15.08 -12.80 4.48
CA GLY A 65 14.56 -13.77 3.52
C GLY A 65 13.52 -13.14 2.60
N GLY A 66 13.50 -13.52 1.33
CA GLY A 66 12.52 -13.04 0.35
C GLY A 66 12.89 -11.72 -0.36
N GLU A 67 14.15 -11.29 -0.30
CA GLU A 67 14.64 -10.14 -1.07
C GLU A 67 14.50 -10.37 -2.58
N PRO A 68 14.07 -9.35 -3.36
CA PRO A 68 14.03 -9.45 -4.80
C PRO A 68 15.44 -9.49 -5.39
N ARG A 69 15.67 -10.44 -6.29
CA ARG A 69 16.95 -10.81 -6.89
C ARG A 69 17.09 -10.33 -8.33
N SER A 70 15.97 -9.98 -8.97
CA SER A 70 15.93 -9.48 -10.35
C SER A 70 15.06 -8.22 -10.47
N ILE A 71 15.07 -7.58 -11.64
CA ILE A 71 14.22 -6.40 -11.87
C ILE A 71 12.75 -6.80 -12.00
N GLU A 72 12.48 -8.00 -12.51
CA GLU A 72 11.14 -8.57 -12.63
C GLU A 72 10.54 -8.81 -11.24
N GLU A 73 11.30 -9.42 -10.33
CA GLU A 73 10.85 -9.60 -8.93
C GLU A 73 10.56 -8.25 -8.26
N LYS A 74 11.37 -7.22 -8.53
CA LYS A 74 11.09 -5.85 -8.07
C LYS A 74 9.81 -5.26 -8.65
N ILE A 75 9.54 -5.48 -9.94
CA ILE A 75 8.32 -5.01 -10.60
C ILE A 75 7.10 -5.72 -10.02
N GLU A 76 7.20 -7.03 -9.76
CA GLU A 76 6.14 -7.80 -9.09
C GLU A 76 5.86 -7.26 -7.69
N ASP A 77 6.90 -6.99 -6.90
CA ASP A 77 6.75 -6.43 -5.55
C ASP A 77 6.13 -5.02 -5.57
N VAL A 78 6.50 -4.17 -6.54
CA VAL A 78 5.86 -2.85 -6.75
C VAL A 78 4.40 -3.00 -7.16
N GLY A 79 4.10 -3.95 -8.04
CA GLY A 79 2.73 -4.25 -8.45
C GLY A 79 1.87 -4.66 -7.25
N LEU A 80 2.43 -5.42 -6.32
CA LEU A 80 1.74 -5.78 -5.08
C LEU A 80 1.49 -4.56 -4.19
N LEU A 81 2.49 -3.69 -4.01
CA LEU A 81 2.35 -2.46 -3.23
C LEU A 81 1.28 -1.53 -3.80
N HIS A 82 1.17 -1.44 -5.13
CA HIS A 82 0.17 -0.62 -5.80
C HIS A 82 -1.26 -1.17 -5.66
N ALA A 83 -1.40 -2.49 -5.49
CA ALA A 83 -2.70 -3.16 -5.40
C ALA A 83 -3.35 -3.12 -4.01
N LEU A 84 -2.62 -2.66 -2.98
CA LEU A 84 -3.07 -2.58 -1.59
C LEU A 84 -3.42 -1.14 -1.19
#